data_AF-A0A1M3DWU3-F1
#
_entry.id   AF-A0A1M3DWU3-F1
#
_cell.length_a   1.000
_cell.length_b   1.000
_cell.length_c   1.000
_cell.angle_alpha   90.00
_cell.angle_beta   90.00
_cell.angle_gamma   90.00
#
_symmetry.space_group_name_H-M   'P 1'
#
loop_
_entity.id
_entity.type
_entity.pdbx_description
1 polymer ?
#
loop_
_entity_poly.entity_id
_entity_poly.type
_entity_poly.pdbx_seq_one_letter_code
_entity_poly.pdbx_strand_id
1 'polypeptide(L)'
;MTYRPVSRADETVIANRIAEIYVRYPVYGYRRIAEELALEMGLKAIYPGPCKPMRDLTAYRYPYLLKGLVVAGPHHVWQMDITYLKNPSWVCLPECVDRCVHAVCGGMELEQHIGYSQLFAYPRNGLVQAP
;
A
#
# COMPACT_ATOMS: atom_id res chain seq x y z
N MET A 1 13.15 21.09 19.40
CA MET A 1 14.26 20.26 18.89
C MET A 1 14.53 20.68 17.47
N THR A 2 15.51 21.54 17.24
CA THR A 2 15.84 22.03 15.89
C THR A 2 16.78 21.05 15.21
N TYR A 3 16.45 20.70 13.96
CA TYR A 3 17.29 19.84 13.14
C TYR A 3 18.67 20.48 12.96
N ARG A 4 19.72 19.72 13.31
CA ARG A 4 21.12 20.13 13.08
C ARG A 4 21.60 19.38 11.83
N PRO A 5 21.89 20.08 10.72
CA PRO A 5 22.36 19.42 9.50
C PRO A 5 23.72 18.79 9.79
N VAL A 6 23.80 17.48 9.62
CA VAL A 6 25.07 16.75 9.64
C VAL A 6 25.73 17.00 8.29
N SER A 7 26.98 17.46 8.27
CA SER A 7 27.79 17.49 7.04
C SER A 7 27.97 16.06 6.56
N ARG A 8 27.11 15.61 5.63
CA ARG A 8 27.16 14.25 5.12
C ARG A 8 28.37 14.10 4.21
N ALA A 9 29.07 12.96 4.37
CA ALA A 9 30.10 12.50 3.46
C ALA A 9 29.62 12.56 1.99
N ASP A 10 30.56 12.73 1.06
CA ASP A 10 30.38 12.98 -0.39
C ASP A 10 29.16 12.30 -1.03
N GLU A 11 27.97 12.90 -0.86
CA GLU A 11 26.71 12.43 -1.48
C GLU A 11 26.79 12.53 -3.02
N THR A 12 27.74 13.30 -3.52
CA THR A 12 28.08 13.46 -4.94
C THR A 12 28.45 12.12 -5.58
N VAL A 13 29.18 11.25 -4.88
CA VAL A 13 29.61 9.95 -5.41
C VAL A 13 28.41 9.05 -5.66
N ILE A 14 27.48 8.99 -4.71
CA ILE A 14 26.26 8.17 -4.82
C ILE A 14 25.33 8.75 -5.89
N ALA A 15 25.15 10.07 -5.93
CA ALA A 15 24.32 10.73 -6.92
C ALA A 15 24.82 10.50 -8.35
N ASN A 16 26.12 10.64 -8.58
CA ASN A 16 26.74 10.34 -9.87
C ASN A 16 26.55 8.87 -10.25
N ARG A 17 26.71 7.95 -9.29
CA ARG A 17 26.53 6.52 -9.56
C ARG A 17 25.09 6.14 -9.91
N ILE A 18 24.10 6.74 -9.23
CA ILE A 18 22.68 6.59 -9.58
C ILE A 18 22.44 7.05 -11.02
N ALA A 19 23.00 8.19 -11.41
CA ALA A 19 22.86 8.73 -12.76
C ALA A 19 23.46 7.78 -13.82
N GLU A 20 24.64 7.21 -13.57
CA GLU A 20 25.26 6.22 -14.47
C GLU A 20 24.40 4.97 -14.66
N ILE A 21 23.83 4.42 -13.58
CA ILE A 21 22.94 3.24 -13.64
C ILE A 21 21.67 3.58 -14.42
N TYR A 22 21.11 4.77 -14.19
CA TYR A 22 19.91 5.22 -14.90
C TYR A 22 20.15 5.37 -16.41
N VAL A 23 21.30 5.94 -16.80
CA VAL A 23 21.69 6.06 -18.23
C VAL A 23 21.90 4.69 -18.86
N ARG A 24 22.51 3.74 -18.13
CA ARG A 24 22.74 2.39 -18.63
C ARG A 24 21.44 1.58 -18.74
N TYR A 25 20.53 1.75 -17.78
CA TYR A 25 19.27 1.00 -17.68
C TYR A 25 18.08 1.95 -17.41
N PRO A 26 17.59 2.68 -18.42
CA PRO A 26 16.54 3.70 -18.23
C PRO A 26 15.18 3.13 -17.79
N VAL A 27 14.98 1.81 -17.95
CA VAL A 27 13.81 1.06 -17.48
C VAL A 27 13.84 0.74 -15.98
N TYR A 28 14.97 0.94 -15.29
CA TYR A 28 15.07 0.64 -13.87
C TYR A 28 14.44 1.75 -13.03
N GLY A 29 13.44 1.38 -12.22
CA GLY A 29 12.95 2.23 -11.15
C GLY A 29 13.87 2.22 -9.93
N TYR A 30 13.61 3.11 -8.97
CA TYR A 30 14.47 3.33 -7.80
C TYR A 30 14.83 2.05 -7.02
N ARG A 31 13.92 1.07 -6.96
CA ARG A 31 14.16 -0.22 -6.27
C ARG A 31 15.31 -1.01 -6.89
N ARG A 32 15.32 -1.14 -8.22
CA ARG A 32 16.37 -1.88 -8.93
C ARG A 32 17.70 -1.13 -8.90
N ILE A 33 17.65 0.19 -9.01
CA ILE A 33 18.86 1.02 -8.88
C ILE A 33 19.49 0.85 -7.49
N ALA A 34 18.67 0.85 -6.43
CA ALA A 34 19.14 0.61 -5.07
C ALA A 34 19.72 -0.80 -4.87
N GLU A 35 19.13 -1.83 -5.50
CA GLU A 35 19.66 -3.20 -5.49
C GLU A 35 21.03 -3.30 -6.17
N GLU A 36 21.20 -2.68 -7.34
CA GLU A 36 22.50 -2.63 -8.05
C GLU A 36 23.58 -1.93 -7.22
N LEU A 37 23.25 -0.78 -6.63
CA LEU A 37 24.14 -0.06 -5.70
C LEU A 37 24.51 -0.92 -4.48
N ALA A 38 23.54 -1.61 -3.91
CA ALA A 38 23.77 -2.49 -2.77
C ALA A 38 24.68 -3.67 -3.14
N LEU A 39 24.50 -4.26 -4.33
CA LEU A 39 25.37 -5.29 -4.89
C LEU A 39 26.81 -4.80 -5.07
N GLU A 40 26.99 -3.64 -5.70
CA GLU A 40 28.32 -3.05 -5.94
C GLU A 40 29.06 -2.68 -4.64
N MET A 41 28.33 -2.16 -3.65
CA MET A 41 28.89 -1.79 -2.35
C MET A 41 29.04 -2.99 -1.39
N GLY A 42 28.62 -4.20 -1.79
CA GLY A 42 28.61 -5.38 -0.92
C GLY A 42 27.64 -5.27 0.26
N LEU A 43 26.66 -4.36 0.18
CA LEU A 43 25.67 -4.13 1.22
C LEU A 43 24.57 -5.19 1.11
N LYS A 44 24.52 -6.09 2.09
CA LYS A 44 23.43 -7.04 2.24
C LYS A 44 22.58 -6.67 3.45
N ALA A 45 21.32 -6.37 3.20
CA ALA A 45 20.41 -6.02 4.27
C ALA A 45 20.06 -7.27 5.11
N ILE A 46 20.31 -7.20 6.43
CA ILE A 46 19.91 -8.23 7.40
C ILE A 46 18.55 -7.82 7.98
N TYR A 47 17.48 -8.02 7.21
CA TYR A 47 16.12 -7.92 7.72
C TYR A 47 15.39 -9.26 7.52
N PRO A 48 14.40 -9.61 8.36
CA PRO A 48 13.53 -10.75 8.08
C PRO A 48 12.88 -10.51 6.72
N GLY A 49 13.23 -11.34 5.74
CA GLY A 49 12.63 -11.27 4.40
C GLY A 49 11.10 -11.31 4.49
N PRO A 50 10.37 -10.91 3.43
CA PRO A 50 8.92 -10.83 3.47
C PRO A 50 8.33 -12.17 3.93
N CYS A 51 7.92 -12.22 5.19
CA CYS A 51 7.10 -13.29 5.73
C CYS A 51 5.76 -13.17 5.03
N LYS A 52 5.60 -13.91 3.94
CA LYS A 52 4.25 -14.18 3.45
C LYS A 52 3.56 -14.88 4.62
N PRO A 53 2.43 -14.36 5.13
CA PRO A 53 1.71 -15.08 6.18
C PRO A 53 1.46 -16.50 5.67
N MET A 54 1.78 -17.48 6.51
CA MET A 54 1.50 -18.89 6.23
C MET A 54 0.01 -18.96 5.88
N ARG A 55 -0.30 -19.37 4.65
CA ARG A 55 -1.69 -19.44 4.19
C ARG A 55 -2.37 -20.54 4.99
N ASP A 56 -3.45 -20.20 5.66
CA ASP A 56 -4.38 -21.20 6.16
C ASP A 56 -5.01 -21.90 4.95
N LEU A 57 -4.66 -23.17 4.75
CA LEU A 57 -5.17 -24.01 3.67
C LEU A 57 -6.63 -24.45 3.91
N THR A 58 -7.10 -24.33 5.15
CA THR A 58 -8.46 -24.69 5.56
C THR A 58 -9.45 -23.52 5.41
N ALA A 59 -8.96 -22.29 5.34
CA ALA A 59 -9.78 -21.11 5.13
C ALA A 59 -10.42 -21.13 3.72
N TYR A 60 -11.75 -21.00 3.68
CA TYR A 60 -12.51 -20.94 2.43
C TYR A 60 -12.12 -19.69 1.62
N ARG A 61 -11.75 -19.89 0.35
CA ARG A 61 -11.39 -18.81 -0.58
C ARG A 61 -12.63 -18.38 -1.37
N TYR A 62 -13.03 -17.12 -1.19
CA TYR A 62 -14.06 -16.52 -2.03
C TYR A 62 -13.53 -16.37 -3.47
N PRO A 63 -14.19 -16.97 -4.47
CA PRO A 63 -13.82 -16.74 -5.85
C PRO A 63 -14.05 -15.27 -6.19
N TYR A 64 -13.25 -14.74 -7.11
CA TYR A 64 -13.45 -13.40 -7.60
C TYR A 64 -14.76 -13.33 -8.39
N LEU A 65 -15.79 -12.73 -7.79
CA LEU A 65 -17.16 -12.75 -8.31
C LEU A 65 -17.30 -12.02 -9.66
N LEU A 66 -16.37 -11.14 -10.00
CA LEU A 66 -16.34 -10.41 -11.26
C LEU A 66 -15.52 -11.12 -12.35
N LYS A 67 -15.14 -12.39 -12.14
CA LYS A 67 -14.37 -13.16 -13.12
C LYS A 67 -15.23 -13.44 -14.36
N GLY A 68 -14.79 -12.96 -15.52
CA GLY A 68 -15.49 -13.13 -16.80
C GLY A 68 -16.56 -12.08 -17.09
N LEU A 69 -16.74 -11.08 -16.22
CA LEU A 69 -17.64 -9.96 -16.48
C LEU A 69 -17.03 -9.03 -17.54
N VAL A 70 -17.74 -8.82 -18.65
CA VAL A 70 -17.37 -7.83 -19.68
C VAL A 70 -17.82 -6.45 -19.23
N VAL A 71 -16.85 -5.56 -19.05
CA VAL A 71 -17.09 -4.17 -18.65
C VAL A 71 -17.44 -3.34 -19.89
N ALA A 72 -18.73 -3.27 -20.21
CA ALA A 72 -19.23 -2.72 -21.49
C ALA A 72 -19.36 -1.19 -21.56
N GLY A 73 -19.26 -0.46 -20.45
CA GLY A 73 -19.40 1.00 -20.44
C GLY A 73 -19.25 1.62 -19.06
N PRO A 74 -19.14 2.96 -18.95
CA PRO A 74 -18.96 3.68 -17.70
C PRO A 74 -20.02 3.35 -16.64
N HIS A 75 -19.67 3.47 -15.36
CA HIS A 75 -20.51 3.19 -14.19
C HIS A 75 -20.96 1.73 -14.01
N HIS A 76 -20.44 0.80 -14.80
CA HIS A 76 -20.80 -0.62 -14.70
C HIS A 76 -20.10 -1.33 -13.54
N VAL A 77 -18.81 -1.04 -13.31
CA VAL A 77 -18.04 -1.66 -12.22
C VAL A 77 -17.23 -0.61 -11.49
N TRP A 78 -17.45 -0.55 -10.18
CA TRP A 78 -16.75 0.35 -9.28
C TRP A 78 -15.75 -0.46 -8.45
N GLN A 79 -14.56 0.09 -8.26
CA GLN A 79 -13.57 -0.41 -7.33
C GLN A 79 -13.40 0.61 -6.21
N MET A 80 -13.36 0.13 -4.97
CA MET A 80 -13.15 0.97 -3.80
C MET A 80 -12.00 0.41 -2.98
N ASP A 81 -11.09 1.28 -2.59
CA ASP A 81 -9.97 0.96 -1.72
C ASP A 81 -10.02 1.89 -0.49
N ILE A 82 -9.69 1.36 0.69
CA ILE A 82 -9.65 2.12 1.94
C ILE A 82 -8.20 2.17 2.42
N THR A 83 -7.65 3.37 2.52
CA THR A 83 -6.30 3.57 3.06
C THR A 83 -6.39 4.05 4.49
N TYR A 84 -5.77 3.30 5.41
CA TYR A 84 -5.63 3.69 6.81
C TYR A 84 -4.34 4.49 6.98
N LEU A 85 -4.45 5.74 7.42
CA LEU A 85 -3.30 6.52 7.84
C LEU A 85 -3.03 6.26 9.32
N LYS A 86 -1.77 5.96 9.67
CA LYS A 86 -1.37 5.73 11.05
C LYS A 86 -1.12 7.08 11.75
N ASN A 87 -2.13 7.61 12.39
CA ASN A 87 -2.08 8.77 13.28
C ASN A 87 -2.55 8.40 14.70
N PRO A 88 -2.49 9.30 15.70
CA PRO A 88 -2.96 9.02 17.07
C PRO A 88 -4.48 8.78 17.14
N SER A 89 -5.23 9.35 16.20
CA SER A 89 -6.63 9.05 15.92
C SER A 89 -6.72 8.02 14.78
N TRP A 90 -7.92 7.55 14.43
CA TRP A 90 -8.11 6.70 13.25
C TRP A 90 -8.62 7.57 12.10
N VAL A 91 -7.84 7.74 11.04
CA VAL A 91 -8.29 8.41 9.80
C VAL A 91 -8.25 7.41 8.64
N CYS A 92 -9.38 7.30 7.95
CA CYS A 92 -9.55 6.47 6.77
C CYS A 92 -9.76 7.38 5.56
N LEU A 93 -9.03 7.12 4.47
CA LEU A 93 -9.23 7.75 3.18
C LEU A 93 -9.90 6.74 2.25
N PRO A 94 -11.21 6.84 2.01
CA PRO A 94 -11.87 6.04 0.99
C PRO A 94 -11.62 6.65 -0.40
N GLU A 95 -11.26 5.80 -1.35
CA GLU A 95 -11.13 6.17 -2.77
C GLU A 95 -12.03 5.25 -3.60
N CYS A 96 -12.82 5.84 -4.51
CA CYS A 96 -13.68 5.12 -5.44
C CYS A 96 -13.23 5.38 -6.89
N VAL A 97 -13.05 4.31 -7.65
CA VAL A 97 -12.58 4.32 -9.04
C VAL A 97 -13.57 3.58 -9.93
N ASP A 98 -13.99 4.21 -11.02
CA ASP A 98 -14.72 3.50 -12.07
C ASP A 98 -13.74 2.66 -12.90
N ARG A 99 -13.93 1.34 -12.89
CA ARG A 99 -13.05 0.39 -13.57
C ARG A 99 -13.10 0.50 -15.09
N CYS A 100 -14.20 1.01 -15.65
CA CYS A 100 -14.38 1.11 -17.09
C CYS A 100 -13.50 2.20 -17.69
N VAL A 101 -13.43 3.33 -17.00
CA VAL A 101 -12.76 4.55 -17.47
C VAL A 101 -11.43 4.84 -16.74
N HIS A 102 -11.08 4.05 -15.71
CA HIS A 102 -9.96 4.33 -14.81
C HIS A 102 -9.98 5.77 -14.28
N ALA A 103 -11.18 6.26 -13.99
CA ALA A 103 -11.40 7.60 -13.47
C ALA A 103 -11.67 7.52 -11.96
N VAL A 104 -10.98 8.37 -11.20
CA VAL A 104 -11.24 8.55 -9.77
C VAL A 104 -12.49 9.43 -9.65
N CYS A 105 -13.53 8.90 -9.02
CA CYS A 105 -14.73 9.66 -8.74
C CYS A 105 -14.60 10.34 -7.36
N GLY A 106 -13.77 11.38 -7.28
CA GLY A 106 -13.75 12.39 -6.20
C GLY A 106 -13.35 11.90 -4.80
N GLY A 107 -12.61 12.73 -4.07
CA GLY A 107 -12.37 12.53 -2.64
C GLY A 107 -13.69 12.70 -1.88
N MET A 108 -14.15 11.65 -1.19
CA MET A 108 -15.27 11.78 -0.27
C MET A 108 -14.83 12.66 0.90
N GLU A 109 -15.32 13.89 0.96
CA GLU A 109 -15.42 14.62 2.22
C GLU A 109 -16.39 13.84 3.12
N LEU A 110 -15.82 13.12 4.10
CA LEU A 110 -16.60 12.55 5.18
C LEU A 110 -17.11 13.69 6.06
N GLU A 111 -18.25 14.28 5.71
CA GLU A 111 -19.04 15.01 6.70
C GLU A 111 -19.48 14.01 7.78
N GLN A 112 -19.05 14.25 9.01
CA GLN A 112 -19.31 13.43 10.20
C GLN A 112 -20.78 13.49 10.67
N HIS A 113 -21.76 13.62 9.77
CA HIS A 113 -23.14 13.96 10.12
C HIS A 113 -24.18 12.84 9.95
N ILE A 114 -23.76 11.56 9.92
CA ILE A 114 -24.70 10.44 10.01
C ILE A 114 -24.35 9.58 11.22
N GLY A 115 -25.30 9.54 12.15
CA GLY A 115 -25.21 9.01 13.50
C GLY A 115 -24.44 7.70 13.65
N TYR A 116 -23.46 7.75 14.54
CA TYR A 116 -22.88 6.58 15.21
C TYR A 116 -23.99 5.82 15.96
N SER A 117 -24.63 4.84 15.32
CA SER A 117 -25.48 3.87 16.03
C SER A 117 -25.33 2.42 15.58
N GLN A 118 -24.39 2.10 14.70
CA GLN A 118 -23.96 0.72 14.47
C GLN A 118 -22.43 0.62 14.40
N LEU A 119 -21.79 0.84 15.54
CA LEU A 119 -20.42 0.38 15.78
C LEU A 119 -20.45 -1.14 15.96
N PHE A 120 -20.01 -1.89 14.96
CA PHE A 120 -19.52 -3.26 15.16
C PHE A 120 -18.21 -3.17 15.96
N ALA A 121 -18.33 -3.04 17.28
CA ALA A 121 -17.23 -3.29 18.19
C ALA A 121 -16.99 -4.80 18.22
N TYR A 122 -15.85 -5.25 17.68
CA TYR A 122 -15.35 -6.59 17.93
C TYR A 122 -14.80 -6.63 19.37
N PRO A 123 -15.41 -7.39 20.32
CA PRO A 123 -14.83 -7.53 21.64
C PRO A 123 -13.59 -8.44 21.55
N ARG A 124 -12.46 -7.96 22.08
CA ARG A 124 -11.32 -8.83 22.41
C ARG A 124 -11.72 -9.69 23.61
N ASN A 125 -11.77 -11.00 23.38
CA ASN A 125 -11.82 -12.08 24.37
C ASN A 125 -13.12 -12.25 25.18
N GLY A 126 -13.72 -13.44 25.04
CA GLY A 126 -14.79 -13.95 25.89
C GLY A 126 -15.55 -15.08 25.21
N LEU A 127 -15.31 -16.32 25.63
CA LEU A 127 -16.01 -17.54 25.22
C LEU A 127 -17.53 -17.41 25.42
N VAL A 128 -18.34 -17.72 24.40
CA VAL A 128 -19.73 -18.19 24.57
C VAL A 128 -20.04 -19.24 23.49
N GLN A 129 -20.52 -20.39 23.93
CA GLN A 129 -20.96 -21.55 23.13
C GLN A 129 -22.27 -21.24 22.39
N ALA A 130 -22.43 -21.80 21.18
CA ALA A 130 -23.68 -21.80 20.43
C ALA A 130 -24.56 -23.01 20.82
N PRO A 131 -25.90 -22.91 20.72
CA PRO A 131 -26.84 -24.00 21.04
C PRO A 131 -26.70 -25.21 20.12
#